data_AF-A0A934LK60-F1
#
_entry.id   AF-A0A934LK60-F1
#
_cell.length_a   1.000
_cell.length_b   1.000
_cell.length_c   1.000
_cell.angle_alpha   90.00
_cell.angle_beta   90.00
_cell.angle_gamma   90.00
#
_symmetry.space_group_name_H-M   'P 1'
#
loop_
_entity.id
_entity.type
_entity.pdbx_description
1 polymer ?
#
loop_
_entity_poly.entity_id
_entity_poly.type
_entity_poly.pdbx_seq_one_letter_code
_entity_poly.pdbx_strand_id
1 'polypeptide(L)'
;MSFTLQHPRQQLVQIINRIYYGGLTTLSGGNLSILDDEGNIWITPAGIDKGKLSPADMVCVQPDGTAIGLHAPSSELPFHRAIYNQRPDVRAVVHAHAPALVAFSIVRQIPDTRLIPQARRVCGHVGYAPYALPGSEILGANIAGTFAQGFDVVLLENHGVATSGSNLLEAFQRLETLDFCARTQLYAQTLGDISTLTDEDIALFDRPGESLPEFTPAYHSSHERELRHQMADLVGRACERHLMISTEGVMSARVEGDTFLITPTGMDRRSIGFEDVVLIQNGQREQGKNPSRAVELHARIYQRHPDVHCIVTAQSPYATAYAIGLHPFDTKTIPESYILLQDVPKLAYEVQFTNRDAIADAISEQHPVLLLQNDCVLTVGKNILQAFDRLEVVEFTARSLIYAVPIGNVVPIGDRDIQALEKKFLQR
;
A
#
# COMPACT_ATOMS: atom_id res chain seq x y z
N MET A 1 2.96 15.16 -7.78
CA MET A 1 1.97 16.15 -8.29
C MET A 1 0.99 16.52 -7.18
N SER A 2 0.63 17.79 -7.03
CA SER A 2 -0.37 18.23 -6.03
C SER A 2 -1.80 18.05 -6.58
N PHE A 3 -2.57 17.14 -5.97
CA PHE A 3 -3.99 16.92 -6.29
C PHE A 3 -4.85 18.18 -6.04
N THR A 4 -4.40 19.09 -5.18
CA THR A 4 -5.22 20.19 -4.63
C THR A 4 -5.65 21.23 -5.66
N LEU A 5 -4.83 21.50 -6.69
CA LEU A 5 -5.17 22.47 -7.74
C LEU A 5 -5.77 21.83 -8.99
N GLN A 6 -5.87 20.50 -8.99
CA GLN A 6 -6.36 19.77 -10.14
C GLN A 6 -7.89 19.79 -10.16
N HIS A 7 -8.50 20.04 -11.31
CA HIS A 7 -9.97 20.05 -11.42
C HIS A 7 -10.56 18.67 -11.03
N PRO A 8 -11.66 18.62 -10.26
CA PRO A 8 -12.31 17.37 -9.83
C PRO A 8 -12.46 16.29 -10.91
N ARG A 9 -12.89 16.66 -12.13
CA ARG A 9 -13.04 15.73 -13.25
C ARG A 9 -11.75 14.98 -13.62
N GLN A 10 -10.59 15.62 -13.50
CA GLN A 10 -9.31 14.97 -13.80
C GLN A 10 -8.89 14.05 -12.65
N GLN A 11 -9.09 14.49 -11.39
CA GLN A 11 -8.82 13.65 -10.22
C GLN A 11 -9.65 12.36 -10.27
N LEU A 12 -10.96 12.46 -10.58
CA LEU A 12 -11.85 11.31 -10.70
C LEU A 12 -11.38 10.31 -11.75
N VAL A 13 -10.94 10.79 -12.93
CA VAL A 13 -10.39 9.93 -13.99
C VAL A 13 -9.09 9.25 -13.57
N GLN A 14 -8.18 9.98 -12.91
CA GLN A 14 -6.92 9.40 -12.44
C GLN A 14 -7.17 8.30 -11.41
N ILE A 15 -8.06 8.52 -10.44
CA ILE A 15 -8.33 7.56 -9.39
C ILE A 15 -9.17 6.38 -9.90
N ILE A 16 -10.20 6.58 -10.73
CA ILE A 16 -10.97 5.45 -11.29
C ILE A 16 -10.08 4.54 -12.14
N ASN A 17 -9.11 5.09 -12.87
CA ASN A 17 -8.15 4.29 -13.63
C ASN A 17 -7.31 3.41 -12.70
N ARG A 18 -6.86 3.93 -11.56
CA ARG A 18 -6.14 3.12 -10.56
C ARG A 18 -7.01 1.98 -10.01
N ILE A 19 -8.28 2.26 -9.71
CA ILE A 19 -9.24 1.27 -9.20
C ILE A 19 -9.52 0.20 -10.27
N TYR A 20 -9.79 0.60 -11.51
CA TYR A 20 -10.11 -0.31 -12.61
C TYR A 20 -8.93 -1.19 -13.00
N TYR A 21 -7.77 -0.59 -13.32
CA TYR A 21 -6.59 -1.36 -13.72
C TYR A 21 -5.96 -2.14 -12.56
N GLY A 22 -6.24 -1.75 -11.32
CA GLY A 22 -5.90 -2.54 -10.12
C GLY A 22 -6.87 -3.70 -9.84
N GLY A 23 -7.88 -3.92 -10.66
CA GLY A 23 -8.84 -5.02 -10.49
C GLY A 23 -9.80 -4.85 -9.31
N LEU A 24 -9.98 -3.61 -8.81
CA LEU A 24 -10.83 -3.30 -7.65
C LEU A 24 -12.29 -3.00 -8.05
N THR A 25 -12.60 -3.04 -9.34
CA THR A 25 -13.95 -2.89 -9.88
C THR A 25 -14.04 -3.53 -11.27
N THR A 26 -15.25 -3.57 -11.84
CA THR A 26 -15.53 -4.03 -13.20
C THR A 26 -15.87 -2.87 -14.14
N LEU A 27 -16.18 -3.16 -15.41
CA LEU A 27 -16.48 -2.18 -16.46
C LEU A 27 -17.52 -1.12 -16.04
N SER A 28 -18.56 -1.53 -15.33
CA SER A 28 -19.67 -0.65 -14.91
C SER A 28 -19.79 -0.48 -13.40
N GLY A 29 -19.07 -1.28 -12.61
CA GLY A 29 -19.09 -1.25 -11.15
C GLY A 29 -18.38 -0.04 -10.56
N GLY A 30 -18.70 0.26 -9.30
CA GLY A 30 -18.07 1.34 -8.55
C GLY A 30 -18.39 2.75 -9.08
N ASN A 31 -18.14 3.74 -8.23
CA ASN A 31 -18.31 5.14 -8.55
C ASN A 31 -17.53 6.01 -7.56
N LEU A 32 -17.17 7.20 -8.01
CA LEU A 32 -16.43 8.17 -7.21
C LEU A 32 -17.11 9.51 -7.30
N SER A 33 -17.00 10.30 -6.23
CA SER A 33 -17.42 11.68 -6.26
C SER A 33 -16.54 12.60 -5.43
N ILE A 34 -16.56 13.89 -5.79
CA ILE A 34 -15.99 15.01 -5.01
C ILE A 34 -17.10 16.05 -4.80
N LEU A 35 -17.22 16.55 -3.57
CA LEU A 35 -18.00 17.74 -3.23
C LEU A 35 -17.07 18.96 -3.25
N ASP A 36 -17.30 19.88 -4.19
CA ASP A 36 -16.49 21.11 -4.30
C ASP A 36 -16.97 22.22 -3.33
N ASP A 37 -16.21 23.31 -3.26
CA ASP A 37 -16.46 24.43 -2.35
C ASP A 37 -17.73 25.23 -2.71
N GLU A 38 -18.22 25.10 -3.93
CA GLU A 38 -19.48 25.70 -4.41
C GLU A 38 -20.70 24.82 -4.08
N GLY A 39 -20.46 23.61 -3.52
CA GLY A 39 -21.50 22.65 -3.17
C GLY A 39 -21.92 21.75 -4.34
N ASN A 40 -21.20 21.77 -5.46
CA ASN A 40 -21.47 20.85 -6.56
C ASN A 40 -20.85 19.48 -6.27
N ILE A 41 -21.54 18.42 -6.68
CA ILE A 41 -21.05 17.05 -6.62
C ILE A 41 -20.57 16.66 -8.02
N TRP A 42 -19.26 16.53 -8.19
CA TRP A 42 -18.67 15.91 -9.36
C TRP A 42 -18.66 14.40 -9.17
N ILE A 43 -19.28 13.64 -10.07
CA ILE A 43 -19.46 12.19 -9.93
C ILE A 43 -19.18 11.46 -11.25
N THR A 44 -18.69 10.23 -11.15
CA THR A 44 -18.57 9.34 -12.31
C THR A 44 -19.95 9.03 -12.91
N PRO A 45 -20.06 8.87 -14.24
CA PRO A 45 -21.33 8.61 -14.92
C PRO A 45 -21.83 7.16 -14.70
N ALA A 46 -23.14 6.96 -14.86
CA ALA A 46 -23.78 5.65 -14.85
C ALA A 46 -23.55 4.87 -16.15
N GLY A 47 -23.26 3.58 -16.04
CA GLY A 47 -23.27 2.65 -17.18
C GLY A 47 -22.18 2.85 -18.25
N ILE A 48 -21.19 3.71 -17.99
CA ILE A 48 -20.06 3.96 -18.90
C ILE A 48 -18.86 3.12 -18.50
N ASP A 49 -18.12 2.63 -19.50
CA ASP A 49 -16.88 1.87 -19.37
C ASP A 49 -15.83 2.65 -18.54
N LYS A 50 -15.59 2.18 -17.30
CA LYS A 50 -14.63 2.79 -16.37
C LYS A 50 -13.20 2.81 -16.91
N GLY A 51 -12.83 1.89 -17.79
CA GLY A 51 -11.49 1.82 -18.37
C GLY A 51 -11.22 2.84 -19.48
N LYS A 52 -12.24 3.60 -19.91
CA LYS A 52 -12.13 4.61 -20.98
C LYS A 52 -12.68 5.99 -20.60
N LEU A 53 -12.95 6.21 -19.31
CA LEU A 53 -13.46 7.50 -18.85
C LEU A 53 -12.46 8.61 -19.13
N SER A 54 -12.96 9.70 -19.70
CA SER A 54 -12.26 10.95 -19.90
C SER A 54 -12.81 12.03 -18.96
N PRO A 55 -12.08 13.14 -18.75
CA PRO A 55 -12.58 14.27 -17.99
C PRO A 55 -13.93 14.82 -18.47
N ALA A 56 -14.26 14.67 -19.76
CA ALA A 56 -15.51 15.16 -20.33
C ALA A 56 -16.73 14.28 -19.96
N ASP A 57 -16.50 13.05 -19.50
CA ASP A 57 -17.56 12.12 -19.12
C ASP A 57 -18.06 12.33 -17.69
N MET A 58 -17.35 13.13 -16.88
CA MET A 58 -17.74 13.39 -15.50
C MET A 58 -18.99 14.27 -15.44
N VAL A 59 -19.89 13.96 -14.51
CA VAL A 59 -21.16 14.68 -14.34
C VAL A 59 -21.03 15.60 -13.14
N CYS A 60 -21.37 16.87 -13.32
CA CYS A 60 -21.48 17.85 -12.25
C CYS A 60 -22.95 17.95 -11.84
N VAL A 61 -23.27 17.66 -10.58
CA VAL A 61 -24.61 17.83 -10.01
C VAL A 61 -24.59 19.04 -9.10
N GLN A 62 -25.35 20.07 -9.47
CA GLN A 62 -25.44 21.32 -8.72
C GLN A 62 -26.26 21.14 -7.43
N PRO A 63 -26.16 22.06 -6.45
CA PRO A 63 -26.91 21.98 -5.20
C PRO A 63 -28.44 21.87 -5.36
N ASP A 64 -28.99 22.42 -6.45
CA ASP A 64 -30.42 22.34 -6.78
C ASP A 64 -30.83 21.00 -7.41
N GLY A 65 -29.87 20.10 -7.66
CA GLY A 65 -30.06 18.80 -8.29
C GLY A 65 -29.89 18.81 -9.82
N THR A 66 -29.62 19.95 -10.44
CA THR A 66 -29.37 20.04 -11.88
C THR A 66 -28.10 19.27 -12.24
N ALA A 67 -28.20 18.31 -13.16
CA ALA A 67 -27.07 17.53 -13.65
C ALA A 67 -26.55 18.10 -14.97
N ILE A 68 -25.25 18.43 -15.01
CA ILE A 68 -24.52 18.99 -16.15
C ILE A 68 -23.44 17.98 -16.56
N GLY A 69 -23.51 17.48 -17.79
CA GLY A 69 -22.56 16.52 -18.33
C GLY A 69 -23.11 15.83 -19.57
N LEU A 70 -22.30 14.95 -20.19
CA LEU A 70 -22.72 14.17 -21.36
C LEU A 70 -23.63 12.99 -21.00
N HIS A 71 -23.56 12.53 -19.76
CA HIS A 71 -24.17 11.29 -19.29
C HIS A 71 -25.06 11.54 -18.07
N ALA A 72 -25.87 10.54 -17.71
CA ALA A 72 -26.54 10.53 -16.41
C ALA A 72 -25.53 10.31 -15.27
N PRO A 73 -25.73 10.91 -14.09
CA PRO A 73 -24.91 10.64 -12.92
C PRO A 73 -25.08 9.17 -12.48
N SER A 74 -24.13 8.66 -11.69
CA SER A 74 -24.22 7.32 -11.09
C SER A 74 -25.59 7.09 -10.44
N SER A 75 -26.15 5.88 -10.60
CA SER A 75 -27.35 5.45 -9.88
C SER A 75 -27.19 5.47 -8.37
N GLU A 76 -25.96 5.57 -7.89
CA GLU A 76 -25.59 5.57 -6.48
C GLU A 76 -25.34 6.96 -5.90
N LEU A 77 -25.56 8.02 -6.69
CA LEU A 77 -25.58 9.40 -6.21
C LEU A 77 -26.39 9.60 -4.92
N PRO A 78 -27.54 8.93 -4.68
CA PRO A 78 -28.29 9.08 -3.43
C PRO A 78 -27.46 8.85 -2.17
N PHE A 79 -26.63 7.79 -2.13
CA PHE A 79 -25.82 7.54 -0.93
C PHE A 79 -24.64 8.50 -0.81
N HIS A 80 -24.03 8.91 -1.92
CA HIS A 80 -22.97 9.93 -1.90
C HIS A 80 -23.47 11.22 -1.26
N ARG A 81 -24.64 11.71 -1.72
CA ARG A 81 -25.31 12.88 -1.17
C ARG A 81 -25.69 12.70 0.30
N ALA A 82 -26.21 11.52 0.66
CA ALA A 82 -26.56 11.22 2.05
C ALA A 82 -25.34 11.26 2.99
N ILE A 83 -24.18 10.75 2.55
CA ILE A 83 -22.92 10.83 3.30
C ILE A 83 -22.51 12.29 3.49
N TYR A 84 -22.47 13.10 2.43
CA TYR A 84 -22.09 14.52 2.52
C TYR A 84 -23.00 15.31 3.48
N ASN A 85 -24.30 15.01 3.49
CA ASN A 85 -25.25 15.66 4.39
C ASN A 85 -25.03 15.30 5.86
N GLN A 86 -24.60 14.07 6.15
CA GLN A 86 -24.39 13.58 7.52
C GLN A 86 -22.97 13.87 8.04
N ARG A 87 -21.99 14.02 7.14
CA ARG A 87 -20.57 14.21 7.46
C ARG A 87 -20.00 15.43 6.71
N PRO A 88 -20.14 16.65 7.28
CA PRO A 88 -19.63 17.88 6.65
C PRO A 88 -18.11 17.94 6.47
N ASP A 89 -17.36 17.09 7.19
CA ASP A 89 -15.92 16.93 7.06
C ASP A 89 -15.51 16.12 5.81
N VAL A 90 -16.43 15.36 5.22
CA VAL A 90 -16.19 14.55 4.03
C VAL A 90 -16.36 15.39 2.76
N ARG A 91 -15.35 15.32 1.89
CA ARG A 91 -15.33 16.01 0.57
C ARG A 91 -15.17 15.07 -0.61
N ALA A 92 -14.88 13.80 -0.37
CA ALA A 92 -14.85 12.79 -1.41
C ALA A 92 -15.33 11.45 -0.89
N VAL A 93 -15.93 10.67 -1.79
CA VAL A 93 -16.39 9.31 -1.54
C VAL A 93 -15.94 8.42 -2.69
N VAL A 94 -15.37 7.27 -2.36
CA VAL A 94 -15.01 6.22 -3.30
C VAL A 94 -15.83 4.98 -2.98
N HIS A 95 -16.53 4.45 -3.98
CA HIS A 95 -17.20 3.17 -3.91
C HIS A 95 -16.62 2.21 -4.96
N ALA A 96 -16.32 1.00 -4.53
CA ALA A 96 -15.73 -0.03 -5.37
C ALA A 96 -16.19 -1.43 -4.97
N HIS A 97 -15.99 -2.37 -5.89
CA HIS A 97 -16.33 -3.79 -5.74
C HIS A 97 -15.05 -4.63 -5.68
N ALA A 98 -14.14 -4.27 -4.77
CA ALA A 98 -12.87 -4.95 -4.60
C ALA A 98 -13.09 -6.41 -4.18
N PRO A 99 -12.61 -7.42 -4.93
CA PRO A 99 -12.98 -8.82 -4.70
C PRO A 99 -12.72 -9.34 -3.30
N ALA A 100 -11.59 -8.97 -2.68
CA ALA A 100 -11.27 -9.36 -1.31
C ALA A 100 -12.29 -8.79 -0.32
N LEU A 101 -12.62 -7.50 -0.43
CA LEU A 101 -13.61 -6.84 0.44
C LEU A 101 -15.03 -7.35 0.22
N VAL A 102 -15.39 -7.67 -1.02
CA VAL A 102 -16.66 -8.33 -1.34
C VAL A 102 -16.72 -9.71 -0.69
N ALA A 103 -15.63 -10.48 -0.66
CA ALA A 103 -15.61 -11.78 0.01
C ALA A 103 -15.95 -11.65 1.51
N PHE A 104 -15.34 -10.67 2.21
CA PHE A 104 -15.68 -10.35 3.60
C PHE A 104 -17.13 -9.89 3.77
N SER A 105 -17.63 -9.05 2.86
CA SER A 105 -19.00 -8.54 2.95
C SER A 105 -20.06 -9.63 2.77
N ILE A 106 -19.82 -10.62 1.89
CA ILE A 106 -20.71 -11.77 1.66
C ILE A 106 -20.84 -12.63 2.92
N VAL A 107 -19.74 -12.85 3.64
CA VAL A 107 -19.74 -13.67 4.87
C VAL A 107 -20.04 -12.86 6.13
N ARG A 108 -20.43 -11.58 6.00
CA ARG A 108 -20.74 -10.65 7.10
C ARG A 108 -19.60 -10.51 8.11
N GLN A 109 -18.37 -10.45 7.61
CA GLN A 109 -17.18 -10.18 8.40
C GLN A 109 -16.50 -8.91 7.93
N ILE A 110 -15.55 -8.44 8.73
CA ILE A 110 -14.74 -7.25 8.48
C ILE A 110 -13.26 -7.68 8.51
N PRO A 111 -12.42 -7.24 7.57
CA PRO A 111 -10.97 -7.43 7.65
C PRO A 111 -10.41 -6.79 8.94
N ASP A 112 -9.51 -7.49 9.63
CA ASP A 112 -8.92 -6.97 10.87
C ASP A 112 -7.82 -5.96 10.55
N THR A 113 -8.11 -4.68 10.75
CA THR A 113 -7.14 -3.60 10.48
C THR A 113 -5.95 -3.62 11.44
N ARG A 114 -5.97 -4.41 12.52
CA ARG A 114 -4.84 -4.59 13.45
C ARG A 114 -3.78 -5.57 12.96
N LEU A 115 -3.95 -6.17 11.79
CA LEU A 115 -2.91 -7.03 11.20
C LEU A 115 -1.65 -6.24 10.83
N ILE A 116 -1.82 -4.98 10.45
CA ILE A 116 -0.75 -4.07 10.01
C ILE A 116 -1.08 -2.69 10.58
N PRO A 117 -0.17 -2.02 11.33
CA PRO A 117 -0.53 -0.82 12.08
C PRO A 117 -0.90 0.36 11.18
N GLN A 118 -0.36 0.41 9.97
CA GLN A 118 -0.71 1.37 8.92
C GLN A 118 -2.18 1.22 8.50
N ALA A 119 -2.68 -0.01 8.32
CA ALA A 119 -4.07 -0.27 7.97
C ALA A 119 -5.01 0.25 9.07
N ARG A 120 -4.66 0.01 10.34
CA ARG A 120 -5.37 0.58 11.49
C ARG A 120 -5.38 2.11 11.46
N ARG A 121 -4.25 2.74 11.19
CA ARG A 121 -4.11 4.20 11.17
C ARG A 121 -4.87 4.86 10.01
N VAL A 122 -4.85 4.26 8.82
CA VAL A 122 -5.47 4.82 7.61
C VAL A 122 -6.98 4.56 7.60
N CYS A 123 -7.40 3.33 7.89
CA CYS A 123 -8.81 2.92 7.77
C CYS A 123 -9.58 3.03 9.08
N GLY A 124 -8.90 3.07 10.24
CA GLY A 124 -9.55 3.09 11.54
C GLY A 124 -10.28 1.78 11.86
N HIS A 125 -11.44 1.91 12.51
CA HIS A 125 -12.44 0.85 12.53
C HIS A 125 -13.24 0.87 11.24
N VAL A 126 -13.66 -0.30 10.78
CA VAL A 126 -14.49 -0.44 9.58
C VAL A 126 -15.93 -0.67 10.00
N GLY A 127 -16.84 0.16 9.48
CA GLY A 127 -18.28 0.00 9.66
C GLY A 127 -18.86 -1.06 8.75
N TYR A 128 -20.10 -1.49 9.02
CA TYR A 128 -20.81 -2.47 8.20
C TYR A 128 -22.27 -2.03 8.02
N ALA A 129 -22.66 -1.75 6.77
CA ALA A 129 -24.02 -1.34 6.43
C ALA A 129 -24.85 -2.55 5.95
N PRO A 130 -26.07 -2.74 6.49
CA PRO A 130 -26.94 -3.83 6.09
C PRO A 130 -27.42 -3.67 4.66
N TYR A 131 -27.74 -4.80 4.04
CA TYR A 131 -28.20 -4.85 2.66
C TYR A 131 -29.47 -4.02 2.44
N ALA A 132 -29.49 -3.32 1.31
CA ALA A 132 -30.67 -2.72 0.73
C ALA A 132 -30.49 -2.66 -0.80
N LEU A 133 -31.57 -2.39 -1.53
CA LEU A 133 -31.54 -2.33 -3.00
C LEU A 133 -30.52 -1.26 -3.48
N PRO A 134 -29.55 -1.61 -4.35
CA PRO A 134 -28.63 -0.64 -4.95
C PRO A 134 -29.35 0.53 -5.62
N GLY A 135 -28.82 1.74 -5.41
CA GLY A 135 -29.42 3.00 -5.90
C GLY A 135 -30.69 3.46 -5.16
N SER A 136 -31.18 2.73 -4.15
CA SER A 136 -32.32 3.16 -3.34
C SER A 136 -31.94 4.16 -2.23
N GLU A 137 -32.89 5.01 -1.84
CA GLU A 137 -32.75 5.91 -0.69
C GLU A 137 -32.55 5.16 0.63
N ILE A 138 -33.08 3.94 0.77
CA ILE A 138 -32.88 3.10 1.96
C ILE A 138 -31.42 2.68 2.09
N LEU A 139 -30.79 2.26 0.98
CA LEU A 139 -29.36 1.96 0.97
C LEU A 139 -28.56 3.21 1.34
N GLY A 140 -28.92 4.36 0.77
CA GLY A 140 -28.31 5.64 1.11
C GLY A 140 -28.38 5.98 2.60
N ALA A 141 -29.56 5.81 3.22
CA ALA A 141 -29.76 6.03 4.64
C ALA A 141 -28.96 5.06 5.52
N ASN A 142 -28.90 3.77 5.18
CA ASN A 142 -28.12 2.76 5.92
C ASN A 142 -26.63 3.08 5.91
N ILE A 143 -26.10 3.41 4.73
CA ILE A 143 -24.68 3.74 4.55
C ILE A 143 -24.36 5.03 5.31
N ALA A 144 -25.10 6.12 5.04
CA ALA A 144 -24.86 7.40 5.67
C ALA A 144 -25.03 7.36 7.20
N GLY A 145 -26.00 6.58 7.70
CA GLY A 145 -26.18 6.36 9.15
C GLY A 145 -25.01 5.60 9.79
N THR A 146 -24.30 4.78 9.02
CA THR A 146 -23.05 4.16 9.48
C THR A 146 -21.91 5.19 9.49
N PHE A 147 -21.73 5.95 8.41
CA PHE A 147 -20.73 7.05 8.38
C PHE A 147 -20.95 8.10 9.47
N ALA A 148 -22.21 8.39 9.85
CA ALA A 148 -22.57 9.30 10.94
C ALA A 148 -22.08 8.83 12.32
N GLN A 149 -21.74 7.54 12.49
CA GLN A 149 -21.14 7.01 13.72
C GLN A 149 -19.63 7.27 13.81
N GLY A 150 -19.04 7.93 12.80
CA GLY A 150 -17.63 8.30 12.76
C GLY A 150 -16.73 7.32 11.99
N PHE A 151 -17.30 6.35 11.28
CA PHE A 151 -16.52 5.50 10.37
C PHE A 151 -16.14 6.26 9.10
N ASP A 152 -14.94 6.02 8.57
CA ASP A 152 -14.50 6.51 7.25
C ASP A 152 -14.46 5.42 6.18
N VAL A 153 -14.65 4.16 6.59
CA VAL A 153 -14.73 3.00 5.71
C VAL A 153 -15.90 2.14 6.14
N VAL A 154 -16.78 1.81 5.20
CA VAL A 154 -17.99 1.02 5.45
C VAL A 154 -18.10 -0.10 4.43
N LEU A 155 -18.08 -1.35 4.89
CA LEU A 155 -18.45 -2.50 4.07
C LEU A 155 -19.96 -2.53 3.85
N LEU A 156 -20.35 -2.90 2.64
CA LEU A 156 -21.74 -3.00 2.20
C LEU A 156 -22.08 -4.48 2.01
N GLU A 157 -23.02 -4.99 2.81
CA GLU A 157 -23.44 -6.39 2.78
C GLU A 157 -23.75 -6.86 1.35
N ASN A 158 -23.12 -7.97 0.93
CA ASN A 158 -23.29 -8.57 -0.40
C ASN A 158 -23.07 -7.61 -1.59
N HIS A 159 -22.26 -6.55 -1.41
CA HIS A 159 -22.14 -5.51 -2.43
C HIS A 159 -20.70 -5.03 -2.65
N GLY A 160 -20.05 -4.45 -1.65
CA GLY A 160 -18.73 -3.84 -1.84
C GLY A 160 -18.31 -2.99 -0.65
N VAL A 161 -17.63 -1.88 -0.92
CA VAL A 161 -17.15 -0.95 0.10
C VAL A 161 -17.39 0.49 -0.32
N ALA A 162 -17.66 1.37 0.64
CA ALA A 162 -17.60 2.81 0.48
C ALA A 162 -16.55 3.38 1.44
N THR A 163 -15.69 4.26 0.95
CA THR A 163 -14.71 5.00 1.75
C THR A 163 -14.89 6.49 1.56
N SER A 164 -14.61 7.28 2.60
CA SER A 164 -14.68 8.74 2.58
C SER A 164 -13.32 9.37 2.83
N GLY A 165 -13.20 10.67 2.59
CA GLY A 165 -12.03 11.46 2.96
C GLY A 165 -12.26 12.95 2.79
N SER A 166 -11.32 13.76 3.31
CA SER A 166 -11.29 15.21 3.11
C SER A 166 -10.90 15.60 1.68
N ASN A 167 -10.44 14.64 0.89
CA ASN A 167 -10.14 14.75 -0.53
C ASN A 167 -10.17 13.35 -1.17
N LEU A 168 -10.17 13.29 -2.50
CA LEU A 168 -10.32 12.04 -3.24
C LEU A 168 -9.14 11.07 -3.02
N LEU A 169 -7.93 11.59 -2.88
CA LEU A 169 -6.75 10.75 -2.66
C LEU A 169 -6.83 10.05 -1.30
N GLU A 170 -7.25 10.73 -0.24
CA GLU A 170 -7.43 10.14 1.09
C GLU A 170 -8.51 9.05 1.08
N ALA A 171 -9.64 9.30 0.42
CA ALA A 171 -10.69 8.29 0.27
C ALA A 171 -10.19 7.06 -0.51
N PHE A 172 -9.42 7.27 -1.58
CA PHE A 172 -8.79 6.19 -2.34
C PHE A 172 -7.73 5.42 -1.52
N GLN A 173 -6.90 6.12 -0.76
CA GLN A 173 -5.90 5.52 0.14
C GLN A 173 -6.55 4.55 1.12
N ARG A 174 -7.70 4.93 1.71
CA ARG A 174 -8.48 4.03 2.57
C ARG A 174 -8.97 2.78 1.85
N LEU A 175 -9.45 2.92 0.60
CA LEU A 175 -9.89 1.78 -0.21
C LEU A 175 -8.73 0.82 -0.48
N GLU A 176 -7.62 1.35 -1.01
CA GLU A 176 -6.47 0.55 -1.41
C GLU A 176 -5.79 -0.13 -0.22
N THR A 177 -5.66 0.59 0.91
CA THR A 177 -5.12 0.01 2.16
C THR A 177 -6.02 -1.07 2.73
N LEU A 178 -7.34 -0.88 2.76
CA LEU A 178 -8.23 -1.92 3.29
C LEU A 178 -8.26 -3.15 2.37
N ASP A 179 -8.28 -2.97 1.05
CA ASP A 179 -8.18 -4.07 0.09
C ASP A 179 -6.86 -4.84 0.24
N PHE A 180 -5.73 -4.15 0.38
CA PHE A 180 -4.45 -4.76 0.69
C PHE A 180 -4.52 -5.59 1.98
N CYS A 181 -5.02 -5.01 3.07
CA CYS A 181 -5.18 -5.70 4.35
C CYS A 181 -6.05 -6.96 4.23
N ALA A 182 -7.17 -6.86 3.51
CA ALA A 182 -8.08 -7.98 3.27
C ALA A 182 -7.42 -9.10 2.44
N ARG A 183 -6.71 -8.76 1.36
CA ARG A 183 -5.97 -9.75 0.56
C ARG A 183 -4.91 -10.46 1.40
N THR A 184 -4.11 -9.71 2.14
CA THR A 184 -3.09 -10.25 3.05
C THR A 184 -3.70 -11.20 4.08
N GLN A 185 -4.83 -10.82 4.69
CA GLN A 185 -5.55 -11.67 5.63
C GLN A 185 -6.02 -12.99 4.99
N LEU A 186 -6.66 -12.93 3.82
CA LEU A 186 -7.15 -14.13 3.13
C LEU A 186 -6.01 -15.09 2.78
N TYR A 187 -4.89 -14.54 2.29
CA TYR A 187 -3.71 -15.33 1.95
C TYR A 187 -3.06 -15.96 3.18
N ALA A 188 -2.93 -15.22 4.28
CA ALA A 188 -2.35 -15.74 5.50
C ALA A 188 -3.24 -16.82 6.15
N GLN A 189 -4.57 -16.63 6.13
CA GLN A 189 -5.53 -17.64 6.60
C GLN A 189 -5.52 -18.91 5.76
N THR A 190 -5.11 -18.84 4.49
CA THR A 190 -4.90 -20.04 3.66
C THR A 190 -3.70 -20.85 4.16
N LEU A 191 -2.67 -20.19 4.71
CA LEU A 191 -1.51 -20.87 5.29
C LEU A 191 -1.85 -21.46 6.67
N GLY A 192 -2.65 -20.75 7.46
CA GLY A 192 -3.20 -21.20 8.74
C GLY A 192 -3.34 -20.05 9.74
N ASP A 193 -2.80 -20.21 10.96
CA ASP A 193 -3.00 -19.22 12.03
C ASP A 193 -2.25 -17.90 11.76
N ILE A 194 -2.92 -16.80 12.09
CA ILE A 194 -2.43 -15.42 11.89
C ILE A 194 -2.26 -14.69 13.21
N SER A 195 -1.29 -13.78 13.26
CA SER A 195 -1.02 -12.89 14.38
C SER A 195 -1.66 -11.52 14.16
N THR A 196 -2.27 -10.95 15.20
CA THR A 196 -2.84 -9.59 15.21
C THR A 196 -2.14 -8.74 16.25
N LEU A 197 -1.99 -7.45 15.99
CA LEU A 197 -1.37 -6.52 16.94
C LEU A 197 -2.33 -6.12 18.06
N THR A 198 -1.76 -5.89 19.23
CA THR A 198 -2.44 -5.25 20.35
C THR A 198 -2.48 -3.73 20.17
N ASP A 199 -3.29 -3.03 20.98
CA ASP A 199 -3.29 -1.56 20.97
C ASP A 199 -1.93 -0.99 21.43
N GLU A 200 -1.20 -1.70 22.30
CA GLU A 200 0.15 -1.31 22.73
C GLU A 200 1.15 -1.41 21.58
N ASP A 201 1.06 -2.47 20.77
CA ASP A 201 1.87 -2.65 19.57
C ASP A 201 1.60 -1.51 18.56
N ILE A 202 0.33 -1.23 18.27
CA ILE A 202 -0.05 -0.14 17.36
C ILE A 202 0.46 1.21 17.88
N ALA A 203 0.43 1.42 19.20
CA ALA A 203 0.97 2.63 19.81
C ALA A 203 2.50 2.77 19.64
N LEU A 204 3.26 1.68 19.47
CA LEU A 204 4.69 1.76 19.13
C LEU A 204 4.89 2.43 17.77
N PHE A 205 4.06 2.07 16.80
CA PHE A 205 4.10 2.62 15.45
C PHE A 205 3.72 4.11 15.38
N ASP A 206 2.81 4.54 16.26
CA ASP A 206 2.37 5.94 16.33
C ASP A 206 3.37 6.88 17.01
N ARG A 207 4.43 6.35 17.64
CA ARG A 207 5.48 7.16 18.23
C ARG A 207 6.17 8.00 17.14
N PRO A 208 6.27 9.33 17.32
CA PRO A 208 6.99 10.15 16.37
C PRO A 208 8.45 9.73 16.32
N GLY A 209 8.99 9.59 15.11
CA GLY A 209 10.43 9.42 14.92
C GLY A 209 11.19 10.70 15.28
N GLU A 210 12.50 10.60 15.44
CA GLU A 210 13.34 11.78 15.66
C GLU A 210 13.30 12.71 14.44
N SER A 211 13.08 14.01 14.69
CA SER A 211 13.18 15.01 13.64
C SER A 211 14.65 15.25 13.31
N LEU A 212 15.06 14.89 12.10
CA LEU A 212 16.41 15.19 11.62
C LEU A 212 16.56 16.71 11.37
N PRO A 213 17.71 17.31 11.74
CA PRO A 213 18.01 18.70 11.41
C PRO A 213 18.05 18.88 9.88
N GLU A 214 17.71 20.08 9.42
CA GLU A 214 17.71 20.41 7.99
C GLU A 214 19.09 20.90 7.52
N PHE A 215 19.40 20.66 6.26
CA PHE A 215 20.53 21.28 5.57
C PHE A 215 20.17 21.60 4.11
N THR A 216 20.88 22.57 3.53
CA THR A 216 20.76 22.92 2.11
C THR A 216 21.94 22.31 1.35
N PRO A 217 21.72 21.37 0.41
CA PRO A 217 22.81 20.81 -0.40
C PRO A 217 23.49 21.89 -1.24
N ALA A 218 24.82 21.92 -1.26
CA ALA A 218 25.57 22.87 -2.10
C ALA A 218 25.39 22.58 -3.60
N TYR A 219 25.24 21.31 -3.96
CA TYR A 219 24.96 20.81 -5.30
C TYR A 219 24.40 19.39 -5.22
N HIS A 220 23.86 18.90 -6.33
CA HIS A 220 23.48 17.49 -6.51
C HIS A 220 24.38 16.86 -7.58
N SER A 221 25.07 15.77 -7.24
CA SER A 221 25.99 15.09 -8.17
C SER A 221 25.22 14.38 -9.31
N SER A 222 25.90 14.06 -10.41
CA SER A 222 25.27 13.29 -11.50
C SER A 222 24.82 11.91 -11.04
N HIS A 223 25.60 11.25 -10.18
CA HIS A 223 25.25 9.95 -9.59
C HIS A 223 23.99 10.03 -8.73
N GLU A 224 23.90 11.03 -7.84
CA GLU A 224 22.71 11.25 -7.01
C GLU A 224 21.46 11.49 -7.88
N ARG A 225 21.59 12.35 -8.92
CA ARG A 225 20.48 12.62 -9.85
C ARG A 225 19.99 11.37 -10.55
N GLU A 226 20.90 10.49 -10.98
CA GLU A 226 20.54 9.21 -11.59
C GLU A 226 19.77 8.32 -10.60
N LEU A 227 20.27 8.18 -9.37
CA LEU A 227 19.60 7.38 -8.34
C LEU A 227 18.18 7.90 -8.04
N ARG A 228 17.97 9.23 -7.99
CA ARG A 228 16.64 9.83 -7.80
C ARG A 228 15.66 9.41 -8.90
N HIS A 229 16.10 9.40 -10.15
CA HIS A 229 15.26 8.97 -11.29
C HIS A 229 14.96 7.46 -11.21
N GLN A 230 15.97 6.64 -10.93
CA GLN A 230 15.79 5.18 -10.80
C GLN A 230 14.84 4.83 -9.66
N MET A 231 14.94 5.52 -8.51
CA MET A 231 14.04 5.34 -7.38
C MET A 231 12.60 5.73 -7.75
N ALA A 232 12.39 6.87 -8.40
CA ALA A 232 11.05 7.30 -8.81
C ALA A 232 10.40 6.31 -9.79
N ASP A 233 11.15 5.83 -10.80
CA ASP A 233 10.66 4.82 -11.76
C ASP A 233 10.27 3.51 -11.06
N LEU A 234 11.15 2.98 -10.20
CA LEU A 234 10.91 1.70 -9.57
C LEU A 234 9.85 1.74 -8.46
N VAL A 235 9.68 2.86 -7.75
CA VAL A 235 8.55 3.04 -6.84
C VAL A 235 7.24 3.08 -7.62
N GLY A 236 7.20 3.77 -8.76
CA GLY A 236 6.06 3.73 -9.68
C GLY A 236 5.75 2.31 -10.15
N ARG A 237 6.77 1.58 -10.58
CA ARG A 237 6.67 0.17 -10.98
C ARG A 237 6.21 -0.74 -9.85
N ALA A 238 6.68 -0.52 -8.62
CA ALA A 238 6.24 -1.27 -7.44
C ALA A 238 4.73 -1.11 -7.23
N CYS A 239 4.21 0.12 -7.38
CA CYS A 239 2.78 0.39 -7.29
C CYS A 239 1.99 -0.32 -8.40
N GLU A 240 2.48 -0.26 -9.64
CA GLU A 240 1.83 -0.91 -10.79
C GLU A 240 1.81 -2.44 -10.68
N ARG A 241 2.77 -3.00 -9.96
CA ARG A 241 2.88 -4.45 -9.70
C ARG A 241 2.27 -4.86 -8.36
N HIS A 242 1.61 -3.94 -7.67
CA HIS A 242 0.99 -4.18 -6.35
C HIS A 242 1.96 -4.65 -5.26
N LEU A 243 3.25 -4.29 -5.39
CA LEU A 243 4.28 -4.51 -4.38
C LEU A 243 4.28 -3.41 -3.33
N MET A 244 3.83 -2.21 -3.71
CA MET A 244 3.60 -1.08 -2.83
C MET A 244 2.18 -0.53 -3.07
N ILE A 245 1.63 0.15 -2.08
CA ILE A 245 0.36 0.88 -2.18
C ILE A 245 0.58 2.38 -1.94
N SER A 246 -0.43 3.20 -2.16
CA SER A 246 -0.39 4.66 -2.03
C SER A 246 0.13 5.17 -0.68
N THR A 247 -0.04 4.40 0.39
CA THR A 247 0.29 4.79 1.77
C THR A 247 1.56 4.12 2.31
N GLU A 248 2.11 3.12 1.61
CA GLU A 248 3.10 2.18 2.16
C GLU A 248 4.23 1.87 1.18
N GLY A 249 5.32 1.29 1.68
CA GLY A 249 6.56 1.11 0.93
C GLY A 249 7.56 2.25 1.09
N VAL A 250 8.83 1.88 1.20
CA VAL A 250 9.98 2.77 1.30
C VAL A 250 11.11 2.23 0.45
N MET A 251 11.77 3.10 -0.31
CA MET A 251 13.00 2.78 -1.00
C MET A 251 14.08 3.76 -0.57
N SER A 252 15.31 3.27 -0.41
CA SER A 252 16.48 4.13 -0.24
C SER A 252 17.64 3.61 -1.06
N ALA A 253 18.53 4.50 -1.49
CA ALA A 253 19.73 4.15 -2.21
C ALA A 253 20.93 4.93 -1.67
N ARG A 254 22.04 4.23 -1.41
CA ARG A 254 23.29 4.84 -0.95
C ARG A 254 23.91 5.67 -2.07
N VAL A 255 24.27 6.91 -1.76
CA VAL A 255 25.02 7.79 -2.67
C VAL A 255 26.51 7.56 -2.48
N GLU A 256 27.01 7.74 -1.24
CA GLU A 256 28.42 7.53 -0.86
C GLU A 256 28.55 7.49 0.66
N GLY A 257 29.36 6.57 1.21
CA GLY A 257 29.52 6.45 2.66
C GLY A 257 28.15 6.36 3.36
N ASP A 258 27.92 7.20 4.37
CA ASP A 258 26.62 7.28 5.07
C ASP A 258 25.62 8.26 4.44
N THR A 259 25.93 8.82 3.26
CA THR A 259 25.00 9.67 2.50
C THR A 259 24.11 8.79 1.63
N PHE A 260 22.79 8.97 1.73
CA PHE A 260 21.81 8.19 0.97
C PHE A 260 20.56 8.98 0.64
N LEU A 261 19.83 8.52 -0.37
CA LEU A 261 18.51 9.01 -0.75
C LEU A 261 17.44 8.11 -0.14
N ILE A 262 16.30 8.69 0.24
CA ILE A 262 15.14 7.93 0.73
C ILE A 262 13.83 8.54 0.24
N THR A 263 12.83 7.70 -0.03
CA THR A 263 11.49 8.16 -0.38
C THR A 263 10.87 8.98 0.76
N PRO A 264 10.09 10.02 0.45
CA PRO A 264 9.48 10.88 1.46
C PRO A 264 8.33 10.18 2.21
N THR A 265 7.96 10.75 3.36
CA THR A 265 6.72 10.39 4.06
C THR A 265 5.54 11.25 3.60
N GLY A 266 4.31 10.73 3.74
CA GLY A 266 3.08 11.50 3.51
C GLY A 266 2.72 11.79 2.05
N MET A 267 3.42 11.18 1.07
CA MET A 267 3.09 11.30 -0.35
C MET A 267 2.51 10.01 -0.93
N ASP A 268 1.63 10.12 -1.92
CA ASP A 268 1.20 8.98 -2.72
C ASP A 268 2.38 8.39 -3.49
N ARG A 269 2.66 7.09 -3.31
CA ARG A 269 3.87 6.45 -3.84
C ARG A 269 3.93 6.49 -5.36
N ARG A 270 2.79 6.37 -6.02
CA ARG A 270 2.69 6.48 -7.49
C ARG A 270 2.96 7.91 -8.00
N SER A 271 2.89 8.91 -7.14
CA SER A 271 3.06 10.32 -7.48
C SER A 271 4.43 10.90 -7.12
N ILE A 272 5.32 10.10 -6.51
CA ILE A 272 6.69 10.51 -6.14
C ILE A 272 7.51 10.75 -7.40
N GLY A 273 7.95 11.98 -7.61
CA GLY A 273 8.94 12.35 -8.62
C GLY A 273 10.38 12.31 -8.10
N PHE A 274 11.35 12.44 -9.00
CA PHE A 274 12.78 12.48 -8.63
C PHE A 274 13.12 13.67 -7.71
N GLU A 275 12.35 14.76 -7.80
CA GLU A 275 12.49 15.96 -6.97
C GLU A 275 11.97 15.76 -5.55
N ASP A 276 11.05 14.82 -5.33
CA ASP A 276 10.44 14.54 -4.03
C ASP A 276 11.33 13.67 -3.13
N VAL A 277 12.25 12.91 -3.73
CA VAL A 277 13.22 12.06 -3.01
C VAL A 277 14.06 12.93 -2.06
N VAL A 278 14.34 12.41 -0.87
CA VAL A 278 15.00 13.16 0.21
C VAL A 278 16.46 12.73 0.32
N LEU A 279 17.39 13.68 0.23
CA LEU A 279 18.79 13.43 0.55
C LEU A 279 19.02 13.46 2.06
N ILE A 280 19.69 12.42 2.57
CA ILE A 280 20.20 12.33 3.93
C ILE A 280 21.72 12.40 3.88
N GLN A 281 22.30 13.34 4.62
CA GLN A 281 23.74 13.55 4.70
C GLN A 281 24.12 13.93 6.13
N ASN A 282 25.13 13.24 6.70
CA ASN A 282 25.63 13.51 8.05
C ASN A 282 24.54 13.57 9.14
N GLY A 283 23.53 12.71 9.04
CA GLY A 283 22.38 12.69 9.96
C GLY A 283 21.40 13.87 9.80
N GLN A 284 21.52 14.64 8.71
CA GLN A 284 20.64 15.76 8.39
C GLN A 284 19.76 15.43 7.17
N ARG A 285 18.58 16.04 7.07
CA ARG A 285 17.67 15.91 5.92
C ARG A 285 17.69 17.14 5.03
N GLU A 286 17.52 16.93 3.73
CA GLU A 286 17.38 18.00 2.75
C GLU A 286 16.25 18.98 3.14
N GLN A 287 16.55 20.28 3.13
CA GLN A 287 15.65 21.34 3.56
C GLN A 287 14.28 21.26 2.89
N GLY A 288 13.21 21.42 3.68
CA GLY A 288 11.84 21.41 3.19
C GLY A 288 11.29 20.04 2.80
N LYS A 289 12.07 18.96 2.95
CA LYS A 289 11.65 17.59 2.62
C LYS A 289 11.62 16.69 3.84
N ASN A 290 10.58 15.86 3.96
CA ASN A 290 10.40 14.96 5.10
C ASN A 290 10.69 13.51 4.67
N PRO A 291 11.75 12.87 5.20
CA PRO A 291 12.07 11.49 4.86
C PRO A 291 11.05 10.52 5.45
N SER A 292 11.04 9.29 4.93
CA SER A 292 10.31 8.18 5.54
C SER A 292 10.69 7.96 7.00
N ARG A 293 9.75 7.48 7.82
CA ARG A 293 9.98 7.08 9.22
C ARG A 293 11.06 5.98 9.36
N ALA A 294 11.30 5.22 8.29
CA ALA A 294 12.32 4.16 8.27
C ALA A 294 13.76 4.70 8.10
N VAL A 295 13.96 6.02 8.04
CA VAL A 295 15.27 6.64 7.80
C VAL A 295 16.34 6.17 8.78
N GLU A 296 16.01 6.04 10.06
CA GLU A 296 16.95 5.59 11.08
C GLU A 296 17.33 4.12 10.89
N LEU A 297 16.35 3.25 10.63
CA LEU A 297 16.60 1.84 10.35
C LEU A 297 17.50 1.67 9.12
N HIS A 298 17.20 2.37 8.04
CA HIS A 298 17.99 2.31 6.81
C HIS A 298 19.42 2.84 7.03
N ALA A 299 19.58 3.92 7.80
CA ALA A 299 20.90 4.44 8.17
C ALA A 299 21.72 3.40 8.96
N ARG A 300 21.11 2.69 9.92
CA ARG A 300 21.79 1.62 10.69
C ARG A 300 22.22 0.46 9.81
N ILE A 301 21.37 0.02 8.89
CA ILE A 301 21.72 -1.03 7.91
C ILE A 301 22.90 -0.57 7.05
N TYR A 302 22.88 0.67 6.56
CA TYR A 302 23.98 1.21 5.77
C TYR A 302 25.29 1.34 6.55
N GLN A 303 25.24 1.72 7.83
CA GLN A 303 26.43 1.76 8.69
C GLN A 303 27.01 0.38 8.96
N ARG A 304 26.14 -0.63 9.13
CA ARG A 304 26.54 -2.01 9.41
C ARG A 304 27.07 -2.76 8.17
N HIS A 305 26.50 -2.46 7.00
CA HIS A 305 26.74 -3.21 5.77
C HIS A 305 27.22 -2.29 4.63
N PRO A 306 28.54 -2.05 4.51
CA PRO A 306 29.11 -1.21 3.46
C PRO A 306 28.75 -1.66 2.03
N ASP A 307 28.58 -2.97 1.82
CA ASP A 307 28.25 -3.55 0.52
C ASP A 307 26.77 -3.40 0.12
N VAL A 308 25.91 -2.94 1.03
CA VAL A 308 24.50 -2.65 0.74
C VAL A 308 24.39 -1.23 0.19
N HIS A 309 23.83 -1.11 -1.01
CA HIS A 309 23.61 0.15 -1.72
C HIS A 309 22.13 0.46 -1.98
N CYS A 310 21.22 -0.47 -1.74
CA CYS A 310 19.79 -0.22 -1.80
C CYS A 310 19.06 -1.05 -0.76
N ILE A 311 18.02 -0.46 -0.17
CA ILE A 311 17.13 -1.08 0.79
C ILE A 311 15.70 -0.77 0.37
N VAL A 312 14.85 -1.79 0.31
CA VAL A 312 13.42 -1.65 0.05
C VAL A 312 12.65 -2.30 1.19
N THR A 313 11.72 -1.56 1.79
CA THR A 313 10.68 -2.15 2.65
C THR A 313 9.34 -2.00 1.94
N ALA A 314 8.56 -3.07 1.91
CA ALA A 314 7.33 -3.10 1.14
C ALA A 314 6.28 -4.01 1.79
N GLN A 315 5.03 -3.61 1.62
CA GLN A 315 3.86 -4.32 2.08
C GLN A 315 3.16 -4.94 0.87
N SER A 316 3.77 -6.01 0.35
CA SER A 316 3.23 -6.77 -0.77
C SER A 316 2.34 -7.91 -0.25
N PRO A 317 1.13 -8.13 -0.79
CA PRO A 317 0.12 -9.00 -0.17
C PRO A 317 0.57 -10.41 0.18
N TYR A 318 1.30 -11.09 -0.70
CA TYR A 318 1.64 -12.51 -0.50
C TYR A 318 2.82 -12.67 0.47
N ALA A 319 3.89 -11.88 0.34
CA ALA A 319 5.01 -11.92 1.27
C ALA A 319 4.59 -11.42 2.66
N THR A 320 3.74 -10.38 2.72
CA THR A 320 3.22 -9.88 4.00
C THR A 320 2.29 -10.91 4.66
N ALA A 321 1.64 -11.79 3.89
CA ALA A 321 0.87 -12.90 4.46
C ALA A 321 1.76 -13.85 5.30
N TYR A 322 3.01 -14.08 4.89
CA TYR A 322 3.99 -14.81 5.70
C TYR A 322 4.53 -14.00 6.89
N ALA A 323 4.56 -12.67 6.77
CA ALA A 323 4.93 -11.78 7.87
C ALA A 323 3.87 -11.75 8.98
N ILE A 324 2.57 -11.81 8.65
CA ILE A 324 1.48 -11.86 9.64
C ILE A 324 1.14 -13.30 10.08
N GLY A 325 1.43 -14.30 9.26
CA GLY A 325 1.16 -15.71 9.55
C GLY A 325 2.20 -16.33 10.48
N LEU A 326 1.86 -17.42 11.14
CA LEU A 326 2.81 -18.19 11.97
C LEU A 326 3.62 -19.23 11.19
N HIS A 327 3.27 -19.45 9.91
CA HIS A 327 3.90 -20.43 9.05
C HIS A 327 5.31 -20.00 8.58
N PRO A 328 6.24 -20.96 8.40
CA PRO A 328 7.56 -20.67 7.86
C PRO A 328 7.49 -20.35 6.37
N PHE A 329 8.38 -19.46 5.92
CA PHE A 329 8.57 -19.17 4.50
C PHE A 329 9.77 -19.97 3.98
N ASP A 330 9.52 -20.91 3.07
CA ASP A 330 10.57 -21.80 2.54
C ASP A 330 10.92 -21.46 1.08
N THR A 331 12.14 -20.96 0.90
CA THR A 331 12.68 -20.59 -0.42
C THR A 331 13.24 -21.77 -1.19
N LYS A 332 13.46 -22.92 -0.54
CA LYS A 332 14.03 -24.14 -1.14
C LYS A 332 13.04 -24.89 -2.01
N THR A 333 12.06 -24.21 -2.56
CA THR A 333 10.98 -24.78 -3.37
C THR A 333 11.13 -24.44 -4.85
N ILE A 334 11.85 -23.36 -5.15
CA ILE A 334 12.10 -22.84 -6.50
C ILE A 334 13.59 -22.45 -6.56
N PRO A 335 14.38 -22.90 -7.55
CA PRO A 335 15.82 -22.61 -7.62
C PRO A 335 16.13 -21.12 -7.59
N GLU A 336 15.44 -20.32 -8.40
CA GLU A 336 15.61 -18.86 -8.49
C GLU A 336 15.33 -18.18 -7.14
N SER A 337 14.32 -18.65 -6.41
CA SER A 337 13.97 -18.15 -5.09
C SER A 337 15.09 -18.39 -4.09
N TYR A 338 15.60 -19.62 -4.01
CA TYR A 338 16.70 -19.92 -3.09
C TYR A 338 17.98 -19.15 -3.45
N ILE A 339 18.34 -19.07 -4.74
CA ILE A 339 19.54 -18.35 -5.19
C ILE A 339 19.48 -16.88 -4.79
N LEU A 340 18.33 -16.22 -4.97
CA LEU A 340 18.23 -14.78 -4.79
C LEU A 340 17.92 -14.35 -3.34
N LEU A 341 17.07 -15.13 -2.67
CA LEU A 341 16.53 -14.83 -1.34
C LEU A 341 17.27 -15.55 -0.22
N GLN A 342 17.79 -16.76 -0.50
CA GLN A 342 18.38 -17.66 0.48
C GLN A 342 17.46 -17.87 1.69
N ASP A 343 17.96 -17.84 2.92
CA ASP A 343 17.12 -17.99 4.10
C ASP A 343 16.48 -16.64 4.45
N VAL A 344 15.18 -16.66 4.73
CA VAL A 344 14.39 -15.45 5.00
C VAL A 344 13.87 -15.49 6.44
N PRO A 345 14.66 -15.00 7.42
CA PRO A 345 14.23 -15.00 8.81
C PRO A 345 13.09 -14.02 9.03
N LYS A 346 12.22 -14.35 10.00
CA LYS A 346 11.14 -13.50 10.47
C LYS A 346 11.50 -12.92 11.83
N LEU A 347 11.49 -11.60 11.94
CA LEU A 347 11.79 -10.86 13.17
C LEU A 347 10.50 -10.37 13.84
N ALA A 348 10.50 -10.32 15.16
CA ALA A 348 9.37 -9.87 15.95
C ALA A 348 9.05 -8.39 15.72
N TYR A 349 7.77 -8.03 15.81
CA TYR A 349 7.23 -6.73 15.45
C TYR A 349 7.88 -5.57 16.22
N GLU A 350 8.11 -5.72 17.52
CA GLU A 350 8.63 -4.69 18.41
C GLU A 350 10.09 -4.33 18.13
N VAL A 351 10.85 -5.22 17.50
CA VAL A 351 12.29 -5.06 17.27
C VAL A 351 12.58 -3.83 16.40
N GLN A 352 11.70 -3.53 15.43
CA GLN A 352 11.86 -2.37 14.54
C GLN A 352 11.74 -1.00 15.24
N PHE A 353 11.18 -0.98 16.45
CA PHE A 353 11.02 0.23 17.25
C PHE A 353 11.95 0.26 18.46
N THR A 354 12.30 -0.91 19.01
CA THR A 354 13.05 -1.03 20.27
C THR A 354 14.52 -1.39 20.09
N ASN A 355 14.87 -2.09 19.01
CA ASN A 355 16.23 -2.56 18.76
C ASN A 355 16.52 -2.66 17.24
N ARG A 356 16.69 -1.50 16.60
CA ARG A 356 16.98 -1.43 15.16
C ARG A 356 18.30 -2.09 14.77
N ASP A 357 19.27 -2.13 15.70
CA ASP A 357 20.54 -2.81 15.48
C ASP A 357 20.34 -4.32 15.28
N ALA A 358 19.39 -4.96 15.98
CA ALA A 358 19.08 -6.36 15.75
C ALA A 358 18.56 -6.65 14.33
N ILE A 359 17.84 -5.72 13.71
CA ILE A 359 17.42 -5.86 12.30
C ILE A 359 18.63 -5.73 11.38
N ALA A 360 19.50 -4.75 11.62
CA ALA A 360 20.74 -4.60 10.86
C ALA A 360 21.62 -5.86 11.00
N ASP A 361 21.71 -6.45 12.19
CA ASP A 361 22.53 -7.64 12.48
C ASP A 361 21.99 -8.91 11.84
N ALA A 362 20.68 -8.99 11.61
CA ALA A 362 20.05 -10.13 10.96
C ALA A 362 20.40 -10.21 9.46
N ILE A 363 20.77 -9.09 8.83
CA ILE A 363 21.12 -9.02 7.42
C ILE A 363 22.52 -9.60 7.21
N SER A 364 22.65 -10.44 6.19
CA SER A 364 23.93 -11.03 5.76
C SER A 364 23.86 -11.44 4.29
N GLU A 365 24.95 -12.00 3.75
CA GLU A 365 24.88 -12.64 2.43
C GLU A 365 23.91 -13.84 2.41
N GLN A 366 23.69 -14.49 3.57
CA GLN A 366 22.74 -15.58 3.77
C GLN A 366 21.30 -15.10 3.97
N HIS A 367 21.12 -13.87 4.47
CA HIS A 367 19.82 -13.28 4.80
C HIS A 367 19.65 -11.91 4.12
N PRO A 368 19.61 -11.84 2.78
CA PRO A 368 19.41 -10.57 2.08
C PRO A 368 17.96 -10.07 2.12
N VAL A 369 17.04 -10.87 2.66
CA VAL A 369 15.62 -10.58 2.79
C VAL A 369 15.16 -10.96 4.19
N LEU A 370 14.38 -10.09 4.83
CA LEU A 370 13.77 -10.33 6.14
C LEU A 370 12.26 -10.14 6.06
N LEU A 371 11.53 -10.93 6.85
CA LEU A 371 10.12 -10.64 7.16
C LEU A 371 10.07 -9.91 8.51
N LEU A 372 9.47 -8.73 8.54
CA LEU A 372 9.18 -8.01 9.79
C LEU A 372 7.73 -8.33 10.17
N GLN A 373 7.57 -9.09 11.26
CA GLN A 373 6.27 -9.59 11.67
C GLN A 373 5.25 -8.45 11.77
N ASN A 374 4.05 -8.65 11.23
CA ASN A 374 2.96 -7.67 11.24
C ASN A 374 3.28 -6.28 10.64
N ASP A 375 4.33 -6.16 9.82
CA ASP A 375 4.62 -4.91 9.09
C ASP A 375 4.91 -5.16 7.62
N CYS A 376 6.09 -5.68 7.27
CA CYS A 376 6.56 -5.68 5.88
C CYS A 376 7.58 -6.78 5.53
N VAL A 377 7.93 -6.86 4.25
CA VAL A 377 9.16 -7.50 3.79
C VAL A 377 10.25 -6.44 3.58
N LEU A 378 11.47 -6.74 4.03
CA LEU A 378 12.66 -5.91 3.85
C LEU A 378 13.64 -6.63 2.92
N THR A 379 14.09 -5.97 1.86
CA THR A 379 15.12 -6.48 0.95
C THR A 379 16.30 -5.53 0.90
N VAL A 380 17.51 -6.09 0.81
CA VAL A 380 18.74 -5.33 0.54
C VAL A 380 19.37 -5.73 -0.78
N GLY A 381 20.22 -4.88 -1.35
CA GLY A 381 20.97 -5.17 -2.56
C GLY A 381 22.24 -4.36 -2.71
N LYS A 382 23.21 -4.90 -3.46
CA LYS A 382 24.45 -4.22 -3.88
C LYS A 382 24.21 -3.11 -4.89
N ASN A 383 23.00 -3.02 -5.43
CA ASN A 383 22.48 -1.92 -6.24
C ASN A 383 20.95 -1.92 -6.19
N ILE A 384 20.34 -0.88 -6.77
CA ILE A 384 18.88 -0.70 -6.78
C ILE A 384 18.16 -1.90 -7.42
N LEU A 385 18.64 -2.37 -8.58
CA LEU A 385 17.98 -3.44 -9.33
C LEU A 385 17.95 -4.75 -8.53
N GLN A 386 19.06 -5.10 -7.86
CA GLN A 386 19.12 -6.33 -7.07
C GLN A 386 18.15 -6.31 -5.87
N ALA A 387 18.04 -5.19 -5.16
CA ALA A 387 17.10 -5.07 -4.03
C ALA A 387 15.64 -5.17 -4.52
N PHE A 388 15.34 -4.57 -5.67
CA PHE A 388 14.02 -4.63 -6.29
C PHE A 388 13.68 -6.03 -6.82
N ASP A 389 14.62 -6.70 -7.48
CA ASP A 389 14.47 -8.08 -7.97
C ASP A 389 14.17 -9.04 -6.80
N ARG A 390 14.87 -8.88 -5.67
CA ARG A 390 14.56 -9.62 -4.44
C ARG A 390 13.13 -9.41 -3.95
N LEU A 391 12.62 -8.18 -4.06
CA LEU A 391 11.23 -7.87 -3.69
C LEU A 391 10.24 -8.57 -4.64
N GLU A 392 10.52 -8.59 -5.94
CA GLU A 392 9.67 -9.30 -6.89
C GLU A 392 9.70 -10.81 -6.65
N VAL A 393 10.87 -11.39 -6.42
CA VAL A 393 11.04 -12.82 -6.23
C VAL A 393 10.45 -13.30 -4.91
N VAL A 394 10.59 -12.55 -3.81
CA VAL A 394 9.95 -12.93 -2.53
C VAL A 394 8.43 -12.94 -2.64
N GLU A 395 7.84 -11.91 -3.29
CA GLU A 395 6.39 -11.87 -3.53
C GLU A 395 5.93 -12.99 -4.45
N PHE A 396 6.66 -13.23 -5.55
CA PHE A 396 6.37 -14.31 -6.49
C PHE A 396 6.43 -15.70 -5.84
N THR A 397 7.44 -15.91 -5.00
CA THR A 397 7.63 -17.16 -4.25
C THR A 397 6.48 -17.37 -3.28
N ALA A 398 6.16 -16.35 -2.47
CA ALA A 398 5.04 -16.40 -1.54
C ALA A 398 3.71 -16.73 -2.23
N ARG A 399 3.43 -16.07 -3.36
CA ARG A 399 2.24 -16.35 -4.16
C ARG A 399 2.20 -17.79 -4.65
N SER A 400 3.31 -18.29 -5.17
CA SER A 400 3.39 -19.67 -5.69
C SER A 400 3.14 -20.70 -4.58
N LEU A 401 3.70 -20.47 -3.39
CA LEU A 401 3.50 -21.35 -2.23
C LEU A 401 2.06 -21.32 -1.72
N ILE A 402 1.45 -20.13 -1.62
CA ILE A 402 0.05 -19.98 -1.21
C ILE A 402 -0.89 -20.68 -2.19
N TYR A 403 -0.62 -20.57 -3.51
CA TYR A 403 -1.40 -21.28 -4.53
C TYR A 403 -1.19 -22.80 -4.51
N ALA A 404 -0.08 -23.29 -3.97
CA ALA A 404 0.15 -24.72 -3.83
C ALA A 404 -0.69 -25.36 -2.72
N VAL A 405 -1.02 -24.61 -1.65
CA VAL A 405 -1.77 -25.12 -0.48
C VAL A 405 -3.06 -25.87 -0.84
N PRO A 406 -3.99 -25.32 -1.65
CA PRO A 406 -5.22 -26.05 -1.99
C PRO A 406 -4.99 -27.25 -2.93
N ILE A 407 -3.81 -27.37 -3.54
CA ILE A 407 -3.46 -28.45 -4.46
C ILE A 407 -2.85 -29.64 -3.69
N GLY A 408 -2.00 -29.37 -2.70
CA GLY A 408 -1.37 -30.39 -1.88
C GLY A 408 -0.18 -29.88 -1.07
N ASN A 409 0.62 -30.81 -0.55
CA ASN A 409 1.79 -30.47 0.25
C ASN A 409 2.94 -29.98 -0.63
N VAL A 410 3.59 -28.91 -0.18
CA VAL A 410 4.82 -28.39 -0.79
C VAL A 410 5.96 -29.40 -0.63
N VAL A 411 6.68 -29.68 -1.71
CA VAL A 411 7.85 -30.58 -1.72
C VAL A 411 9.10 -29.74 -1.99
N PRO A 412 9.99 -29.54 -0.99
CA PRO A 412 11.21 -28.78 -1.18
C PRO A 412 12.25 -29.53 -2.01
N ILE A 413 13.16 -28.77 -2.62
CA ILE A 413 14.39 -29.22 -3.27
C ILE A 413 15.26 -29.89 -2.20
N GLY A 414 15.74 -31.10 -2.48
CA GLY A 414 16.56 -31.86 -1.54
C GLY A 414 17.93 -31.21 -1.27
N ASP A 415 18.49 -31.46 -0.10
CA ASP A 415 19.75 -30.84 0.37
C ASP A 415 20.92 -30.99 -0.62
N ARG A 416 21.01 -32.14 -1.31
CA ARG A 416 22.05 -32.38 -2.31
C ARG A 416 21.95 -31.40 -3.49
N ASP A 417 20.74 -31.11 -3.93
CA ASP A 417 20.50 -30.20 -5.05
C ASP A 417 20.64 -28.74 -4.62
N ILE A 418 20.27 -28.43 -3.37
CA ILE A 418 20.59 -27.13 -2.74
C ILE A 418 22.11 -26.90 -2.72
N GLN A 419 22.91 -27.85 -2.25
CA GLN A 419 24.38 -27.76 -2.28
C GLN A 419 24.93 -27.57 -3.69
N ALA A 420 24.30 -28.18 -4.70
CA ALA A 420 24.68 -27.98 -6.10
C ALA A 420 24.38 -26.56 -6.60
N LEU A 421 23.25 -25.96 -6.17
CA LEU A 421 22.93 -24.56 -6.45
C LEU A 421 23.90 -23.60 -5.77
N GLU A 422 24.23 -23.84 -4.49
CA GLU A 422 25.18 -23.02 -3.72
C GLU A 422 26.55 -22.99 -4.41
N LYS A 423 27.09 -24.16 -4.75
CA LYS A 423 28.38 -24.26 -5.44
C LYS A 423 28.38 -23.56 -6.80
N LYS A 424 27.28 -23.64 -7.54
CA LYS A 424 27.18 -23.12 -8.92
C LYS A 424 26.95 -21.61 -8.96
N PHE A 425 26.10 -21.07 -8.10
CA PHE A 425 25.61 -19.70 -8.19
C PHE A 425 26.07 -18.79 -7.05
N LEU A 426 26.31 -19.35 -5.87
CA LEU A 426 26.69 -18.59 -4.67
C LEU A 426 28.18 -18.71 -4.32
N GLN A 427 28.92 -19.56 -5.05
CA GLN A 427 30.36 -19.77 -4.88
C GLN A 427 30.77 -20.21 -3.47
N ARG A 428 29.90 -20.98 -2.81
CA ARG A 428 30.12 -21.55 -1.48
C ARG A 428 29.87 -23.04 -1.43
#